data_AF-A0A7X9PKU5-F1
#
_entry.id   AF-A0A7X9PKU5-F1
#
_cell.length_a   1.000
_cell.length_b   1.000
_cell.length_c   1.000
_cell.angle_alpha   90.00
_cell.angle_beta   90.00
_cell.angle_gamma   90.00
#
_symmetry.space_group_name_H-M   'P 1'
#
loop_
_entity.id
_entity.type
_entity.pdbx_description
1 polymer ?
#
loop_
_entity_poly.entity_id
_entity_poly.type
_entity_poly.pdbx_seq_one_letter_code
_entity_poly.pdbx_strand_id
1 'polypeptide(L)'
;GSNSSRGRAIQNILNIEAGDKIKAYVHIERLDNEEYLKSHYIVLCTKKGIIKKTTLEAYSRPRSNGIIAINIHEGDELLEAKLTNGNHHIMLANKGGRAVRFTENKVRPMGRNAAGVKGITLVDPVKGGVVGMVCVENEAEDILVVSENGYGKRSKISEYPITNRGGKGVKTMNITDKTGKLFSIKGVLDTDHLMIITKNGTAIRLAVKNLRLLGRSTQGVRLINLRDGDEIASITYIETNGDEETVDETNAENGTVIDDDIELEEIIDDEVDNEEIEDNNDEDMEEKEDNNDN
;
A
#
# COMPACT_ATOMS: atom_id res chain seq x y z
N GLY A 1 25.80 -0.13 17.03
CA GLY A 1 25.40 -0.71 18.33
C GLY A 1 25.35 -2.21 18.17
N SER A 2 25.42 -2.98 19.25
CA SER A 2 25.11 -4.42 19.20
C SER A 2 23.64 -4.63 18.80
N ASN A 3 23.29 -5.81 18.27
CA ASN A 3 21.90 -6.16 17.91
C ASN A 3 20.93 -6.05 19.11
N SER A 4 21.45 -6.11 20.34
CA SER A 4 20.69 -5.91 21.59
C SER A 4 20.48 -4.44 21.99
N SER A 5 21.12 -3.48 21.31
CA SER A 5 21.00 -2.06 21.64
C SER A 5 19.79 -1.42 20.96
N ARG A 6 18.98 -0.66 21.69
CA ARG A 6 17.76 0.03 21.17
C ARG A 6 18.04 1.10 20.09
N GLY A 7 19.30 1.27 19.68
CA GLY A 7 19.71 2.30 18.73
C GLY A 7 19.52 3.72 19.27
N ARG A 8 19.42 4.67 18.34
CA ARG A 8 19.12 6.08 18.62
C ARG A 8 17.76 6.42 18.03
N ALA A 9 16.97 7.22 18.72
CA ALA A 9 15.70 7.71 18.19
C ALA A 9 15.93 8.50 16.90
N ILE A 10 15.22 8.12 15.83
CA ILE A 10 15.37 8.74 14.50
C ILE A 10 15.01 10.23 14.49
N GLN A 11 14.09 10.64 15.38
CA GLN A 11 13.72 12.05 15.61
C GLN A 11 14.91 12.89 16.11
N ASN A 12 15.91 12.27 16.77
CA ASN A 12 17.11 12.95 17.25
C ASN A 12 18.22 13.01 16.18
N ILE A 13 18.01 12.35 15.03
CA ILE A 13 18.96 12.29 13.92
C ILE A 13 18.48 13.21 12.78
N LEU A 14 17.17 13.28 12.59
CA LEU A 14 16.54 14.08 11.55
C LEU A 14 16.05 15.41 12.12
N ASN A 15 16.29 16.50 11.39
CA ASN A 15 15.74 17.81 11.72
C ASN A 15 14.30 17.90 11.21
N ILE A 16 13.35 17.34 11.97
CA ILE A 16 11.92 17.38 11.66
C ILE A 16 11.19 18.43 12.50
N GLU A 17 10.19 19.09 11.92
CA GLU A 17 9.39 20.07 12.63
C GLU A 17 8.52 19.41 13.72
N ALA A 18 8.16 20.19 14.74
CA ALA A 18 7.32 19.72 15.84
C ALA A 18 5.91 19.40 15.32
N GLY A 19 5.56 18.11 15.31
CA GLY A 19 4.27 17.61 14.83
C GLY A 19 4.38 16.74 13.58
N ASP A 20 5.49 16.85 12.84
CA ASP A 20 5.76 15.99 11.70
C ASP A 20 6.10 14.56 12.14
N LYS A 21 5.64 13.60 11.32
CA LYS A 21 5.88 12.18 11.51
C LYS A 21 6.50 11.60 10.26
N ILE A 22 7.43 10.68 10.44
CA ILE A 22 7.97 9.90 9.33
C ILE A 22 6.84 9.02 8.79
N LYS A 23 6.50 9.19 7.52
CA LYS A 23 5.42 8.45 6.85
C LYS A 23 5.92 7.27 6.04
N ALA A 24 7.11 7.40 5.45
CA ALA A 24 7.73 6.36 4.66
C ALA A 24 9.26 6.51 4.72
N TYR A 25 9.95 5.40 4.49
CA TYR A 25 11.37 5.37 4.19
C TYR A 25 11.57 4.55 2.92
N VAL A 26 12.58 4.91 2.14
CA VAL A 26 12.94 4.21 0.91
C VAL A 26 14.43 3.96 0.98
N HIS A 27 14.83 2.69 0.90
CA HIS A 27 16.24 2.33 0.81
C HIS A 27 16.73 2.60 -0.61
N ILE A 28 17.85 3.32 -0.74
CA ILE A 28 18.47 3.65 -2.02
C ILE A 28 19.89 3.11 -2.01
N GLU A 29 20.21 2.20 -2.91
CA GLU A 29 21.51 1.52 -2.93
C GLU A 29 22.64 2.44 -3.42
N ARG A 30 22.40 3.19 -4.52
CA ARG A 30 23.44 3.96 -5.22
C ARG A 30 22.95 5.32 -5.66
N LEU A 31 23.29 6.36 -4.89
CA LEU A 31 23.02 7.76 -5.27
C LEU A 31 24.10 8.37 -6.18
N ASP A 32 25.19 7.65 -6.42
CA ASP A 32 26.33 8.06 -7.24
C ASP A 32 26.27 7.53 -8.69
N ASN A 33 25.35 6.61 -8.98
CA ASN A 33 25.19 6.01 -10.30
C ASN A 33 24.18 6.78 -11.17
N GLU A 34 24.65 7.50 -12.19
CA GLU A 34 23.79 8.30 -13.07
C GLU A 34 22.71 7.50 -13.80
N GLU A 35 23.02 6.30 -14.29
CA GLU A 35 22.06 5.47 -15.01
C GLU A 35 20.92 5.02 -14.08
N TYR A 36 21.26 4.64 -12.86
CA TYR A 36 20.30 4.30 -11.81
C TYR A 36 19.41 5.50 -11.46
N LEU A 37 20.00 6.68 -11.26
CA LEU A 37 19.27 7.91 -10.97
C LEU A 37 18.28 8.32 -12.08
N LYS A 38 18.63 8.04 -13.34
CA LYS A 38 17.82 8.37 -14.54
C LYS A 38 16.76 7.31 -14.86
N SER A 39 16.98 6.06 -14.48
CA SER A 39 16.06 4.94 -14.71
C SER A 39 15.07 4.69 -13.57
N HIS A 40 15.32 5.25 -12.39
CA HIS A 40 14.48 5.03 -11.21
C HIS A 40 13.66 6.26 -10.81
N TYR A 41 12.56 6.00 -10.12
CA TYR A 41 11.59 6.99 -9.69
C TYR A 41 11.19 6.77 -8.23
N ILE A 42 10.87 7.87 -7.56
CA ILE A 42 10.14 7.84 -6.29
C ILE A 42 8.66 8.11 -6.62
N VAL A 43 7.83 7.11 -6.33
CA VAL A 43 6.38 7.19 -6.38
C VAL A 43 5.86 7.49 -4.97
N LEU A 44 5.04 8.52 -4.86
CA LEU A 44 4.45 9.00 -3.60
C LEU A 44 2.94 8.88 -3.70
N CYS A 45 2.29 8.46 -2.61
CA CYS A 45 0.85 8.41 -2.50
C CYS A 45 0.36 9.12 -1.25
N THR A 46 -0.74 9.87 -1.37
CA THR A 46 -1.41 10.54 -0.26
C THR A 46 -2.69 9.84 0.15
N LYS A 47 -3.17 10.15 1.36
CA LYS A 47 -4.40 9.59 1.91
C LYS A 47 -5.66 9.94 1.12
N LYS A 48 -5.68 11.10 0.44
CA LYS A 48 -6.78 11.46 -0.48
C LYS A 48 -6.66 10.85 -1.88
N GLY A 49 -5.68 9.97 -2.12
CA GLY A 49 -5.54 9.26 -3.39
C GLY A 49 -4.84 10.06 -4.48
N ILE A 50 -4.03 11.04 -4.11
CA ILE A 50 -3.09 11.69 -5.03
C ILE A 50 -1.87 10.80 -5.17
N ILE A 51 -1.39 10.66 -6.40
CA ILE A 51 -0.16 9.97 -6.73
C ILE A 51 0.81 10.91 -7.44
N LYS A 52 2.09 10.78 -7.12
CA LYS A 52 3.14 11.54 -7.79
C LYS A 52 4.37 10.69 -8.08
N LYS A 53 4.86 10.76 -9.32
CA LYS A 53 6.12 10.17 -9.74
C LYS A 53 7.17 11.26 -9.93
N THR A 54 8.34 11.10 -9.32
CA THR A 54 9.49 12.03 -9.42
C THR A 54 10.72 11.21 -9.77
N THR A 55 11.60 11.70 -10.64
CA THR A 55 12.87 11.01 -10.93
C THR A 55 13.72 10.91 -9.66
N LEU A 56 14.45 9.79 -9.49
CA LEU A 56 15.35 9.62 -8.36
C LEU A 56 16.48 10.66 -8.37
N GLU A 57 16.95 11.05 -9.55
CA GLU A 57 17.90 12.14 -9.76
C GLU A 57 17.52 13.44 -9.02
N ALA A 58 16.23 13.75 -8.90
CA ALA A 58 15.77 14.95 -8.19
C ALA A 58 16.11 14.95 -6.69
N TYR A 59 16.47 13.79 -6.13
CA TYR A 59 16.87 13.56 -4.73
C TYR A 59 18.37 13.29 -4.56
N SER A 60 19.16 13.29 -5.65
CA SER A 60 20.61 12.97 -5.65
C SER A 60 21.48 13.88 -4.78
N ARG A 61 20.98 15.06 -4.40
CA ARG A 61 21.70 16.06 -3.59
C ARG A 61 21.03 16.23 -2.22
N PRO A 62 21.30 15.34 -1.25
CA PRO A 62 20.68 15.41 0.07
C PRO A 62 21.09 16.69 0.81
N ARG A 63 20.17 17.22 1.62
CA ARG A 63 20.37 18.42 2.44
C ARG A 63 20.04 18.10 3.90
N SER A 64 20.78 18.67 4.84
CA SER A 64 20.58 18.47 6.28
C SER A 64 19.20 18.94 6.77
N ASN A 65 18.64 19.98 6.15
CA ASN A 65 17.33 20.54 6.51
C ASN A 65 16.17 19.86 5.75
N GLY A 66 16.44 18.75 5.06
CA GLY A 66 15.44 18.09 4.22
C GLY A 66 15.12 18.88 2.94
N ILE A 67 14.21 18.32 2.15
CA ILE A 67 13.72 18.88 0.89
C ILE A 67 12.24 18.55 0.72
N ILE A 68 11.51 19.41 0.01
CA ILE A 68 10.14 19.13 -0.40
C ILE A 68 10.15 17.92 -1.34
N ALA A 69 9.34 16.91 -1.03
CA ALA A 69 9.14 15.73 -1.88
C ALA A 69 7.80 15.78 -2.62
N ILE A 70 6.77 16.42 -2.04
CA ILE A 70 5.42 16.61 -2.58
C ILE A 70 4.77 17.83 -1.91
N ASN A 71 3.98 18.59 -2.67
CA ASN A 71 3.14 19.63 -2.09
C ASN A 71 1.79 19.01 -1.69
N ILE A 72 1.47 19.02 -0.40
CA ILE A 72 0.29 18.37 0.16
C ILE A 72 -0.78 19.43 0.41
N HIS A 73 -1.98 19.21 -0.13
CA HIS A 73 -3.12 20.09 0.09
C HIS A 73 -3.69 19.94 1.50
N GLU A 74 -4.42 20.95 1.96
CA GLU A 74 -5.02 20.97 3.30
C GLU A 74 -5.88 19.72 3.57
N GLY A 75 -5.70 19.15 4.76
CA GLY A 75 -6.39 17.94 5.22
C GLY A 75 -5.97 16.65 4.50
N ASP A 76 -4.95 16.69 3.65
CA ASP A 76 -4.31 15.50 3.10
C ASP A 76 -2.99 15.21 3.84
N GLU A 77 -2.47 14.00 3.70
CA GLU A 77 -1.20 13.61 4.28
C GLU A 77 -0.49 12.59 3.38
N LEU A 78 0.84 12.61 3.37
CA LEU A 78 1.62 11.57 2.73
C LEU A 78 1.35 10.25 3.45
N LEU A 79 1.08 9.21 2.66
CA LEU A 79 0.81 7.87 3.16
C LEU A 79 2.02 6.96 2.92
N GLU A 80 2.53 6.92 1.69
CA GLU A 80 3.55 5.93 1.31
C GLU A 80 4.48 6.49 0.23
N ALA A 81 5.72 5.99 0.21
CA ALA A 81 6.73 6.26 -0.81
C ALA A 81 7.35 4.93 -1.24
N LYS A 82 7.51 4.73 -2.55
CA LYS A 82 8.11 3.52 -3.13
C LYS A 82 9.11 3.90 -4.22
N LEU A 83 10.20 3.15 -4.30
CA LEU A 83 11.13 3.19 -5.42
C LEU A 83 10.57 2.33 -6.55
N THR A 84 10.60 2.83 -7.78
CA THR A 84 10.22 2.07 -8.98
C THR A 84 11.20 2.34 -10.11
N ASN A 85 11.12 1.57 -11.20
CA ASN A 85 12.08 1.60 -12.32
C ASN A 85 11.47 1.93 -13.69
N GLY A 86 10.22 2.42 -13.76
CA GLY A 86 9.55 2.67 -15.04
C GLY A 86 8.53 1.60 -15.44
N ASN A 87 8.67 0.38 -14.92
CA ASN A 87 7.93 -0.79 -15.40
C ASN A 87 6.96 -1.38 -14.36
N HIS A 88 6.75 -0.71 -13.23
CA HIS A 88 5.86 -1.21 -12.19
C HIS A 88 4.37 -0.99 -12.52
N HIS A 89 3.52 -1.89 -12.03
CA HIS A 89 2.11 -1.61 -11.86
C HIS A 89 1.89 -1.02 -10.47
N ILE A 90 1.14 0.06 -10.40
CA ILE A 90 0.80 0.72 -9.15
C ILE A 90 -0.62 0.35 -8.79
N MET A 91 -0.81 -0.06 -7.53
CA MET A 91 -2.10 -0.39 -6.97
C MET A 91 -2.37 0.44 -5.72
N LEU A 92 -3.54 1.07 -5.66
CA LEU A 92 -4.00 1.84 -4.50
C LEU A 92 -5.29 1.22 -3.98
N ALA A 93 -5.39 1.00 -2.68
CA ALA A 93 -6.63 0.54 -2.04
C ALA A 93 -7.16 1.58 -1.07
N ASN A 94 -8.48 1.64 -0.94
CA ASN A 94 -9.17 2.53 -0.03
C ASN A 94 -9.91 1.79 1.09
N LYS A 95 -10.26 2.51 2.16
CA LYS A 95 -10.96 1.94 3.33
C LYS A 95 -12.29 1.25 3.00
N GLY A 96 -12.92 1.60 1.88
CA GLY A 96 -14.16 0.99 1.40
C GLY A 96 -13.97 -0.35 0.68
N GLY A 97 -12.76 -0.93 0.70
CA GLY A 97 -12.51 -2.24 0.10
C GLY A 97 -12.48 -2.20 -1.42
N ARG A 98 -12.15 -1.05 -2.04
CA ARG A 98 -11.88 -0.96 -3.48
C ARG A 98 -10.41 -0.67 -3.74
N ALA A 99 -9.90 -1.24 -4.83
CA ALA A 99 -8.55 -1.01 -5.29
C ALA A 99 -8.49 -0.72 -6.80
N VAL A 100 -7.62 0.20 -7.20
CA VAL A 100 -7.32 0.49 -8.60
C VAL A 100 -5.89 0.05 -8.91
N ARG A 101 -5.69 -0.59 -10.06
CA ARG A 101 -4.37 -1.00 -10.56
C ARG A 101 -4.14 -0.37 -11.92
N PHE A 102 -3.00 0.27 -12.13
CA PHE A 102 -2.63 0.90 -13.40
C PHE A 102 -1.11 0.86 -13.61
N THR A 103 -0.65 0.96 -14.86
CA THR A 103 0.79 1.00 -15.15
C THR A 103 1.38 2.35 -14.71
N GLU A 104 2.60 2.36 -14.16
CA GLU A 104 3.21 3.59 -13.67
C GLU A 104 3.44 4.65 -14.78
N ASN A 105 3.45 4.23 -16.05
CA ASN A 105 3.55 5.10 -17.22
C ASN A 105 2.35 6.03 -17.38
N LYS A 106 1.20 5.71 -16.77
CA LYS A 106 0.04 6.61 -16.70
C LYS A 106 0.29 7.83 -15.80
N VAL A 107 1.36 7.83 -15.01
CA VAL A 107 1.80 8.96 -14.18
C VAL A 107 3.10 9.51 -14.74
N ARG A 108 3.04 10.70 -15.36
CA ARG A 108 4.24 11.38 -15.86
C ARG A 108 5.18 11.76 -14.72
N PRO A 109 6.51 11.72 -14.92
CA PRO A 109 7.46 12.32 -14.01
C PRO A 109 7.18 13.82 -13.81
N MET A 110 7.30 14.28 -12.58
CA MET A 110 7.08 15.67 -12.17
C MET A 110 8.20 16.14 -11.26
N GLY A 111 8.32 17.46 -11.12
CA GLY A 111 9.22 18.06 -10.15
C GLY A 111 8.77 17.83 -8.70
N ARG A 112 9.71 18.00 -7.77
CA ARG A 112 9.50 17.86 -6.32
C ARG A 112 8.40 18.76 -5.75
N ASN A 113 8.22 19.97 -6.28
CA ASN A 113 7.21 20.93 -5.81
C ASN A 113 5.79 20.66 -6.35
N ALA A 114 5.62 19.71 -7.27
CA ALA A 114 4.30 19.37 -7.79
C ALA A 114 3.44 18.64 -6.74
N ALA A 115 2.13 18.84 -6.79
CA ALA A 115 1.17 18.16 -5.94
C ALA A 115 0.91 16.71 -6.37
N GLY A 116 0.99 16.42 -7.67
CA GLY A 116 0.71 15.10 -8.24
C GLY A 116 -0.56 15.09 -9.07
N VAL A 117 -1.05 13.89 -9.38
CA VAL A 117 -2.28 13.65 -10.15
C VAL A 117 -3.18 12.66 -9.39
N LYS A 118 -4.47 12.62 -9.73
CA LYS A 118 -5.37 11.64 -9.11
C LYS A 118 -4.96 10.20 -9.48
N GLY A 119 -4.76 9.37 -8.46
CA GLY A 119 -4.46 7.94 -8.57
C GLY A 119 -5.69 7.07 -8.41
N ILE A 120 -6.58 7.39 -7.48
CA ILE A 120 -7.87 6.70 -7.24
C ILE A 120 -8.97 7.73 -6.95
N THR A 121 -10.19 7.46 -7.41
CA THR A 121 -11.38 8.23 -6.98
C THR A 121 -11.98 7.59 -5.74
N LEU A 122 -12.07 8.37 -4.67
CA LEU A 122 -12.74 7.98 -3.44
C LEU A 122 -14.23 8.28 -3.56
N VAL A 123 -15.08 7.25 -3.46
CA VAL A 123 -16.55 7.40 -3.53
C VAL A 123 -17.08 8.19 -2.33
N ASP A 124 -16.51 7.95 -1.15
CA ASP A 124 -16.72 8.77 0.06
C ASP A 124 -15.36 9.29 0.57
N PRO A 125 -14.95 10.50 0.19
CA PRO A 125 -13.66 11.08 0.59
C PRO A 125 -13.55 11.31 2.11
N VAL A 126 -14.66 11.45 2.82
CA VAL A 126 -14.68 11.74 4.27
C VAL A 126 -14.47 10.45 5.06
N LYS A 127 -15.02 9.33 4.58
CA LYS A 127 -14.95 8.04 5.29
C LYS A 127 -13.93 7.04 4.72
N GLY A 128 -13.40 7.32 3.53
CA GLY A 128 -12.86 6.29 2.64
C GLY A 128 -11.45 6.53 2.11
N GLY A 129 -10.55 7.17 2.85
CA GLY A 129 -9.16 7.44 2.40
C GLY A 129 -8.39 6.20 1.92
N VAL A 130 -7.27 6.42 1.24
CA VAL A 130 -6.32 5.37 0.84
C VAL A 130 -5.68 4.74 2.08
N VAL A 131 -5.52 3.42 2.06
CA VAL A 131 -4.94 2.62 3.15
C VAL A 131 -3.54 2.11 2.84
N GLY A 132 -3.16 2.08 1.57
CA GLY A 132 -1.81 1.75 1.15
C GLY A 132 -1.63 1.81 -0.36
N MET A 133 -0.36 1.75 -0.77
CA MET A 133 0.10 1.65 -2.14
C MET A 133 1.02 0.44 -2.29
N VAL A 134 0.75 -0.38 -3.31
CA VAL A 134 1.64 -1.45 -3.73
C VAL A 134 2.20 -1.09 -5.10
N CYS A 135 3.49 -1.31 -5.31
CA CYS A 135 4.14 -1.20 -6.60
C CYS A 135 4.72 -2.57 -6.92
N VAL A 136 4.11 -3.28 -7.87
CA VAL A 136 4.50 -4.64 -8.26
C VAL A 136 5.21 -4.57 -9.61
N GLU A 137 6.36 -5.22 -9.75
CA GLU A 137 7.08 -5.29 -11.03
C GLU A 137 6.60 -6.46 -11.90
N ASN A 138 6.21 -7.56 -11.26
CA ASN A 138 5.83 -8.80 -11.92
C ASN A 138 4.71 -9.51 -11.14
N GLU A 139 4.38 -10.75 -11.51
CA GLU A 139 3.31 -11.53 -10.88
C GLU A 139 3.78 -12.44 -9.74
N ALA A 140 5.00 -12.25 -9.22
CA ALA A 140 5.53 -13.05 -8.12
C ALA A 140 4.84 -12.75 -6.78
N GLU A 141 4.44 -11.49 -6.56
CA GLU A 141 3.77 -11.06 -5.33
C GLU A 141 2.25 -11.31 -5.40
N ASP A 142 1.72 -11.84 -4.30
CA ASP A 142 0.28 -11.83 -4.03
C ASP A 142 -0.11 -10.53 -3.33
N ILE A 143 -1.38 -10.15 -3.47
CA ILE A 143 -1.95 -9.01 -2.76
C ILE A 143 -2.61 -9.48 -1.47
N LEU A 144 -1.97 -9.13 -0.35
CA LEU A 144 -2.53 -9.30 0.99
C LEU A 144 -3.36 -8.07 1.37
N VAL A 145 -4.59 -8.31 1.79
CA VAL A 145 -5.48 -7.30 2.37
C VAL A 145 -5.90 -7.71 3.77
N VAL A 146 -5.98 -6.74 4.67
CA VAL A 146 -6.43 -6.94 6.06
C VAL A 146 -7.40 -5.82 6.46
N SER A 147 -8.48 -6.17 7.13
CA SER A 147 -9.50 -5.27 7.66
C SER A 147 -9.27 -4.93 9.14
N GLU A 148 -9.94 -3.90 9.63
CA GLU A 148 -9.77 -3.40 11.00
C GLU A 148 -10.22 -4.40 12.09
N ASN A 149 -11.17 -5.28 11.78
CA ASN A 149 -11.62 -6.34 12.71
C ASN A 149 -10.82 -7.64 12.59
N GLY A 150 -9.69 -7.64 11.87
CA GLY A 150 -8.79 -8.79 11.79
C GLY A 150 -9.18 -9.85 10.77
N TYR A 151 -9.95 -9.49 9.74
CA TYR A 151 -10.15 -10.36 8.57
C TYR A 151 -9.10 -10.07 7.51
N GLY A 152 -8.67 -11.08 6.77
CA GLY A 152 -7.71 -10.88 5.70
C GLY A 152 -7.62 -12.07 4.76
N LYS A 153 -6.95 -11.84 3.63
CA LYS A 153 -6.76 -12.82 2.57
C LYS A 153 -5.65 -12.39 1.63
N ARG A 154 -5.14 -13.36 0.88
CA ARG A 154 -4.30 -13.13 -0.28
C ARG A 154 -5.13 -13.30 -1.54
N SER A 155 -4.83 -12.53 -2.58
CA SER A 155 -5.39 -12.71 -3.91
C SER A 155 -4.27 -12.55 -4.92
N LYS A 156 -4.29 -13.36 -5.99
CA LYS A 156 -3.29 -13.23 -7.06
C LYS A 156 -3.39 -11.84 -7.66
N ILE A 157 -2.25 -11.22 -7.94
CA ILE A 157 -2.22 -9.90 -8.57
C ILE A 157 -2.91 -9.90 -9.95
N SER A 158 -2.89 -11.02 -10.67
CA SER A 158 -3.56 -11.21 -11.95
C SER A 158 -5.10 -11.10 -11.88
N GLU A 159 -5.71 -11.26 -10.69
CA GLU A 159 -7.15 -11.04 -10.51
C GLU A 159 -7.54 -9.56 -10.52
N TYR A 160 -6.56 -8.65 -10.37
CA TYR A 160 -6.78 -7.22 -10.39
C TYR A 160 -6.57 -6.69 -11.82
N PRO A 161 -7.66 -6.33 -12.53
CA PRO A 161 -7.55 -5.82 -13.88
C PRO A 161 -6.76 -4.51 -13.90
N ILE A 162 -5.97 -4.34 -14.96
CA ILE A 162 -5.31 -3.06 -15.24
C ILE A 162 -6.38 -2.11 -15.77
N THR A 163 -6.50 -0.96 -15.13
CA THR A 163 -7.48 0.08 -15.46
C THR A 163 -6.77 1.43 -15.63
N ASN A 164 -7.50 2.49 -15.97
CA ASN A 164 -6.95 3.84 -15.93
C ASN A 164 -6.81 4.37 -14.49
N ARG A 165 -5.76 5.15 -14.24
CA ARG A 165 -5.61 5.87 -12.97
C ARG A 165 -6.78 6.83 -12.76
N GLY A 166 -7.13 7.08 -11.50
CA GLY A 166 -8.23 7.96 -11.13
C GLY A 166 -9.61 7.30 -11.22
N GLY A 167 -9.71 6.03 -11.64
CA GLY A 167 -10.93 5.24 -11.52
C GLY A 167 -11.33 4.98 -10.06
N LYS A 168 -12.56 4.49 -9.84
CA LYS A 168 -13.05 4.07 -8.52
C LYS A 168 -12.43 2.74 -8.05
N GLY A 169 -11.78 2.02 -8.96
CA GLY A 169 -11.24 0.69 -8.71
C GLY A 169 -12.31 -0.40 -8.62
N VAL A 170 -11.87 -1.63 -8.43
CA VAL A 170 -12.69 -2.84 -8.27
C VAL A 170 -12.72 -3.29 -6.82
N LYS A 171 -13.71 -4.10 -6.41
CA LYS A 171 -13.76 -4.70 -5.07
C LYS A 171 -12.49 -5.55 -4.82
N THR A 172 -11.77 -5.27 -3.72
CA THR A 172 -10.56 -5.97 -3.24
C THR A 172 -10.82 -6.75 -1.95
N MET A 173 -11.91 -6.42 -1.25
CA MET A 173 -12.48 -7.15 -0.13
C MET A 173 -13.95 -6.75 -0.01
N ASN A 174 -14.84 -7.70 0.29
CA ASN A 174 -16.22 -7.38 0.64
C ASN A 174 -16.27 -6.82 2.07
N ILE A 175 -16.59 -5.54 2.20
CA ILE A 175 -16.65 -4.83 3.48
C ILE A 175 -18.05 -4.96 4.07
N THR A 176 -18.13 -5.50 5.28
CA THR A 176 -19.36 -5.71 6.05
C THR A 176 -19.14 -5.22 7.48
N ASP A 177 -20.20 -5.15 8.29
CA ASP A 177 -20.07 -4.81 9.71
C ASP A 177 -19.15 -5.78 10.46
N LYS A 178 -19.11 -7.05 10.02
CA LYS A 178 -18.24 -8.09 10.57
C LYS A 178 -16.77 -7.84 10.24
N THR A 179 -16.45 -7.54 8.97
CA THR A 179 -15.05 -7.31 8.57
C THR A 179 -14.55 -5.95 9.03
N GLY A 180 -15.42 -4.95 9.13
CA GLY A 180 -15.02 -3.57 9.29
C GLY A 180 -14.30 -3.06 8.03
N LYS A 181 -13.85 -1.81 8.06
CA LYS A 181 -13.17 -1.17 6.93
C LYS A 181 -11.86 -1.88 6.59
N LEU A 182 -11.45 -1.74 5.33
CA LEU A 182 -10.12 -2.16 4.93
C LEU A 182 -9.09 -1.33 5.70
N PHE A 183 -8.09 -2.00 6.26
CA PHE A 183 -7.06 -1.39 7.09
C PHE A 183 -5.70 -1.33 6.38
N SER A 184 -5.35 -2.36 5.60
CA SER A 184 -4.06 -2.44 4.93
C SER A 184 -4.14 -3.21 3.62
N ILE A 185 -3.23 -2.85 2.70
CA ILE A 185 -2.89 -3.60 1.49
C ILE A 185 -1.37 -3.73 1.39
N LYS A 186 -0.86 -4.92 1.05
CA LYS A 186 0.57 -5.18 0.82
C LYS A 186 0.77 -6.17 -0.33
N GLY A 187 1.84 -5.99 -1.09
CA GLY A 187 2.41 -7.04 -1.93
C GLY A 187 3.24 -7.95 -1.01
N VAL A 188 3.07 -9.26 -1.13
CA VAL A 188 3.73 -10.24 -0.27
C VAL A 188 4.15 -11.47 -1.06
N LEU A 189 5.22 -12.11 -0.59
CA LEU A 189 5.69 -13.42 -1.04
C LEU A 189 5.31 -14.49 -0.01
N ASP A 190 5.27 -15.76 -0.45
CA ASP A 190 5.02 -16.89 0.46
C ASP A 190 6.02 -16.98 1.62
N THR A 191 7.24 -16.50 1.40
CA THR A 191 8.34 -16.48 2.38
C THR A 191 8.20 -15.42 3.45
N ASP A 192 7.30 -14.45 3.28
CA ASP A 192 7.14 -13.34 4.22
C ASP A 192 6.38 -13.76 5.48
N HIS A 193 6.52 -12.95 6.53
CA HIS A 193 5.66 -13.04 7.71
C HIS A 193 4.87 -11.74 7.88
N LEU A 194 3.60 -11.86 8.24
CA LEU A 194 2.76 -10.76 8.67
C LEU A 194 2.91 -10.57 10.19
N MET A 195 3.14 -9.33 10.62
CA MET A 195 3.12 -8.94 12.03
C MET A 195 1.95 -7.98 12.26
N ILE A 196 1.03 -8.37 13.14
CA ILE A 196 -0.11 -7.56 13.55
C ILE A 196 0.10 -7.14 15.00
N ILE A 197 -0.05 -5.85 15.29
CA ILE A 197 0.05 -5.30 16.64
C ILE A 197 -1.30 -4.67 16.98
N THR A 198 -1.88 -5.06 18.11
CA THR A 198 -3.14 -4.51 18.63
C THR A 198 -2.91 -3.28 19.50
N LYS A 199 -3.93 -2.46 19.73
CA LYS A 199 -3.84 -1.27 20.60
C LYS A 199 -3.49 -1.63 22.04
N ASN A 200 -3.86 -2.83 22.48
CA ASN A 200 -3.51 -3.35 23.80
C ASN A 200 -2.07 -3.90 23.89
N GLY A 201 -1.29 -3.82 22.81
CA GLY A 201 0.12 -4.20 22.79
C GLY A 201 0.39 -5.68 22.49
N THR A 202 -0.63 -6.44 22.07
CA THR A 202 -0.43 -7.83 21.63
C THR A 202 0.21 -7.82 20.24
N ALA A 203 1.34 -8.50 20.06
CA ALA A 203 1.98 -8.70 18.76
C ALA A 203 1.77 -10.15 18.31
N ILE A 204 1.31 -10.33 17.07
CA ILE A 204 0.97 -11.62 16.48
C ILE A 204 1.74 -11.75 15.16
N ARG A 205 2.50 -12.83 15.01
CA ARG A 205 3.24 -13.15 13.78
C ARG A 205 2.55 -14.30 13.06
N LEU A 206 2.30 -14.15 11.76
CA LEU A 206 1.66 -15.16 10.91
C LEU A 206 2.52 -15.39 9.67
N ALA A 207 2.79 -16.64 9.31
CA ALA A 207 3.45 -16.96 8.04
C ALA A 207 2.50 -16.64 6.87
N VAL A 208 2.96 -15.88 5.89
CA VAL A 208 2.13 -15.46 4.75
C VAL A 208 1.65 -16.66 3.94
N LYS A 209 2.49 -17.69 3.76
CA LYS A 209 2.11 -18.96 3.11
C LYS A 209 0.86 -19.62 3.71
N ASN A 210 0.58 -19.44 5.00
CA ASN A 210 -0.57 -20.04 5.68
C ASN A 210 -1.85 -19.23 5.46
N LEU A 211 -1.75 -17.98 4.98
CA LEU A 211 -2.91 -17.14 4.69
C LEU A 211 -3.61 -17.63 3.43
N ARG A 212 -4.95 -17.69 3.48
CA ARG A 212 -5.74 -18.21 2.37
C ARG A 212 -5.62 -17.36 1.11
N LEU A 213 -5.40 -18.04 -0.02
CA LEU A 213 -5.50 -17.47 -1.34
C LEU A 213 -6.96 -17.56 -1.81
N LEU A 214 -7.61 -16.42 -2.00
CA LEU A 214 -9.03 -16.31 -2.32
C LEU A 214 -9.25 -15.23 -3.38
N GLY A 215 -10.41 -15.29 -4.04
CA GLY A 215 -10.84 -14.29 -5.00
C GLY A 215 -10.85 -12.87 -4.44
N ARG A 216 -10.57 -11.86 -5.27
CA ARG A 216 -10.50 -10.45 -4.85
C ARG A 216 -11.76 -9.92 -4.17
N SER A 217 -12.96 -10.38 -4.53
CA SER A 217 -14.22 -9.84 -3.99
C SER A 217 -14.70 -10.49 -2.70
N THR A 218 -14.01 -11.49 -2.14
CA THR A 218 -14.47 -12.18 -0.92
C THR A 218 -14.25 -11.34 0.34
N GLN A 219 -14.86 -11.75 1.47
CA GLN A 219 -14.61 -11.14 2.79
C GLN A 219 -13.22 -11.50 3.36
N GLY A 220 -12.67 -12.64 2.94
CA GLY A 220 -11.48 -13.23 3.55
C GLY A 220 -11.80 -14.04 4.81
N VAL A 221 -10.76 -14.49 5.50
CA VAL A 221 -10.87 -15.28 6.73
C VAL A 221 -10.34 -14.51 7.92
N ARG A 222 -10.74 -14.95 9.11
CA ARG A 222 -10.28 -14.34 10.35
C ARG A 222 -8.80 -14.67 10.56
N LEU A 223 -7.94 -13.66 10.60
CA LEU A 223 -6.51 -13.81 10.88
C LEU A 223 -6.22 -13.79 12.37
N ILE A 224 -6.99 -12.99 13.12
CA ILE A 224 -6.82 -12.82 14.57
C ILE A 224 -8.18 -12.73 15.26
N ASN A 225 -8.23 -13.25 16.49
CA ASN A 225 -9.37 -13.05 17.37
C ASN A 225 -9.11 -11.84 18.27
N LEU A 226 -9.62 -10.68 17.87
CA LEU A 226 -9.61 -9.48 18.72
C LEU A 226 -10.54 -9.70 19.92
N ARG A 227 -10.04 -9.38 21.12
CA ARG A 227 -10.85 -9.34 22.34
C ARG A 227 -11.80 -8.14 22.28
N ASP A 228 -12.87 -8.17 23.06
CA ASP A 228 -13.84 -7.07 23.12
C ASP A 228 -13.14 -5.73 23.45
N GLY A 229 -13.31 -4.75 22.55
CA GLY A 229 -12.70 -3.43 22.67
C GLY A 229 -11.23 -3.33 22.25
N ASP A 230 -10.60 -4.43 21.78
CA ASP A 230 -9.28 -4.37 21.14
C ASP A 230 -9.41 -4.06 19.65
N GLU A 231 -8.40 -3.40 19.10
CA GLU A 231 -8.36 -2.99 17.70
C GLU A 231 -6.95 -3.19 17.14
N ILE A 232 -6.85 -3.40 15.83
CA ILE A 232 -5.55 -3.40 15.17
C ILE A 232 -4.96 -1.98 15.22
N ALA A 233 -3.76 -1.85 15.79
CA ALA A 233 -3.00 -0.61 15.81
C ALA A 233 -2.11 -0.49 14.57
N SER A 234 -1.46 -1.58 14.18
CA SER A 234 -0.57 -1.59 13.01
C SER A 234 -0.40 -2.99 12.42
N ILE A 235 -0.10 -3.02 11.13
CA ILE A 235 0.27 -4.22 10.39
C ILE A 235 1.57 -3.91 9.63
N THR A 236 2.55 -4.80 9.75
CA THR A 236 3.77 -4.78 8.95
C THR A 236 4.07 -6.18 8.45
N TYR A 237 4.93 -6.31 7.45
CA TYR A 237 5.50 -7.60 7.09
C TYR A 237 6.99 -7.62 7.45
N ILE A 238 7.51 -8.84 7.59
CA ILE A 238 8.92 -9.12 7.81
C ILE A 238 9.38 -9.89 6.57
N GLU A 239 10.27 -9.26 5.80
CA GLU A 239 10.97 -9.89 4.69
C GLU A 239 11.92 -10.92 5.27
N THR A 240 11.73 -12.18 4.90
CA THR A 240 12.65 -13.25 5.28
C THR A 240 13.66 -13.40 4.14
N ASN A 241 14.77 -12.67 4.21
CA ASN A 241 15.86 -12.73 3.21
C ASN A 241 16.69 -14.01 3.35
N GLY A 242 16.08 -15.19 3.27
CA GLY A 242 16.77 -16.50 3.32
C GLY A 242 17.50 -16.83 4.64
N ASP A 243 17.70 -15.86 5.51
CA ASP A 243 18.21 -16.03 6.86
C ASP A 243 17.02 -16.32 7.77
N GLU A 244 16.89 -17.59 8.16
CA GLU A 244 16.14 -17.97 9.36
C GLU A 244 16.85 -17.35 10.57
N GLU A 245 16.68 -16.05 10.79
CA GLU A 245 16.82 -15.51 12.13
C GLU A 245 15.64 -16.05 12.93
N THR A 246 15.88 -17.16 13.64
CA THR A 246 15.12 -17.51 14.83
C THR A 246 15.20 -16.31 15.75
N VAL A 247 14.16 -15.50 15.75
CA VAL A 247 13.99 -14.47 16.76
C VAL A 247 13.80 -15.25 18.05
N ASP A 248 14.85 -15.30 18.87
CA ASP A 248 14.82 -15.91 20.20
C ASP A 248 13.51 -15.49 20.88
N GLU A 249 12.73 -16.50 21.28
CA GLU A 249 11.55 -16.39 22.14
C GLU A 249 11.97 -15.80 23.49
N THR A 250 12.30 -14.52 23.51
CA THR A 250 12.56 -13.78 24.72
C THR A 250 11.22 -13.38 25.31
N ASN A 251 10.66 -14.35 26.05
CA ASN A 251 9.65 -14.20 27.11
C ASN A 251 8.95 -12.84 27.15
N ALA A 252 7.93 -12.68 26.30
CA ALA A 252 6.80 -11.85 26.63
C ALA A 252 5.94 -12.62 27.64
N GLU A 253 6.32 -12.57 28.92
CA GLU A 253 5.42 -12.96 30.00
C GLU A 253 4.12 -12.15 29.84
N ASN A 254 3.05 -12.85 29.43
CA ASN A 254 1.70 -12.37 29.08
C ASN A 254 1.38 -12.03 27.61
N GLY A 255 1.99 -12.71 26.64
CA GLY A 255 1.45 -12.80 25.28
C GLY A 255 1.35 -14.24 24.82
N THR A 256 0.14 -14.76 24.62
CA THR A 256 -0.08 -16.09 24.04
C THR A 256 0.57 -16.12 22.64
N VAL A 257 1.74 -16.75 22.51
CA VAL A 257 2.23 -17.23 21.22
C VAL A 257 1.28 -18.36 20.86
N ILE A 258 0.39 -18.11 19.88
CA ILE A 258 -0.43 -19.17 19.32
C ILE A 258 0.43 -19.79 18.22
N ASP A 259 0.84 -21.03 18.51
CA ASP A 259 1.54 -21.98 17.68
C ASP A 259 0.92 -22.10 16.27
N ASP A 260 1.68 -22.67 15.32
CA ASP A 260 1.43 -22.74 13.86
C ASP A 260 0.11 -23.41 13.41
N ASP A 261 -0.78 -23.79 14.34
CA ASP A 261 -2.07 -24.45 14.13
C ASP A 261 -3.26 -23.47 14.26
N ILE A 262 -3.25 -22.38 13.49
CA ILE A 262 -4.49 -21.59 13.33
C ILE A 262 -5.41 -22.34 12.37
N GLU A 263 -6.43 -23.00 12.92
CA GLU A 263 -7.61 -23.41 12.16
C GLU A 263 -8.32 -22.16 11.62
N LEU A 264 -7.96 -21.77 10.40
CA LEU A 264 -8.64 -20.70 9.66
C LEU A 264 -10.04 -21.21 9.28
N GLU A 265 -11.06 -20.78 10.01
CA GLU A 265 -12.46 -21.11 9.72
C GLU A 265 -12.84 -20.67 8.29
N GLU A 266 -13.39 -21.62 7.54
CA GLU A 266 -13.86 -21.45 6.17
C GLU A 266 -15.30 -20.91 6.20
N ILE A 267 -15.50 -19.68 5.75
CA ILE A 267 -16.83 -19.17 5.44
C ILE A 267 -16.80 -18.74 3.97
N ILE A 268 -17.31 -19.62 3.11
CA ILE A 268 -17.52 -19.36 1.69
C ILE A 268 -18.82 -18.58 1.59
N ASP A 269 -18.76 -17.36 1.09
CA ASP A 269 -19.92 -16.55 0.73
C ASP A 269 -19.83 -16.31 -0.79
N ASP A 270 -20.47 -17.18 -1.55
CA ASP A 270 -20.47 -17.18 -3.02
C ASP A 270 -21.53 -16.20 -3.54
N GLU A 271 -21.22 -14.90 -3.51
CA GLU A 271 -21.88 -13.91 -4.36
C GLU A 271 -20.83 -13.23 -5.26
N VAL A 272 -20.67 -13.78 -6.47
CA VAL A 272 -19.86 -13.17 -7.53
C VAL A 272 -20.73 -12.15 -8.27
N ASP A 273 -20.69 -10.89 -7.84
CA ASP A 273 -21.20 -9.77 -8.62
C ASP A 273 -20.28 -9.51 -9.82
N ASN A 274 -20.75 -9.85 -11.03
CA ASN A 274 -20.17 -9.38 -12.28
C ASN A 274 -20.56 -7.91 -12.49
N GLU A 275 -19.73 -6.96 -12.03
CA GLU A 275 -19.85 -5.54 -12.40
C GLU A 275 -19.14 -5.30 -13.75
N GLU A 276 -19.89 -4.85 -14.76
CA GLU A 276 -19.38 -4.38 -16.05
C GLU A 276 -18.50 -3.13 -15.87
N ILE A 277 -17.38 -3.09 -16.59
CA ILE A 277 -16.45 -1.96 -16.60
C ILE A 277 -16.95 -0.96 -17.65
N GLU A 278 -17.47 0.18 -17.23
CA GLU A 278 -17.72 1.32 -18.13
C GLU A 278 -16.38 2.01 -18.46
N ASP A 279 -15.85 1.70 -19.63
CA ASP A 279 -14.78 2.47 -20.26
C ASP A 279 -15.37 3.78 -20.82
N ASN A 280 -15.22 4.87 -20.06
CA ASN A 280 -15.43 6.22 -20.60
C ASN A 280 -14.24 6.60 -21.49
N ASN A 281 -14.32 6.22 -22.76
CA ASN A 281 -13.51 6.81 -23.83
C ASN A 281 -14.22 8.09 -24.29
N ASP A 282 -13.79 9.25 -23.80
CA ASP A 282 -14.05 10.52 -24.47
C ASP A 282 -13.11 10.57 -25.69
N GLU A 283 -13.66 10.25 -26.87
CA GLU A 283 -13.01 10.52 -28.16
C GLU A 283 -13.16 12.01 -28.51
N ASP A 284 -12.03 12.60 -28.90
CA ASP A 284 -11.88 13.95 -29.40
C ASP A 284 -12.87 14.26 -30.53
N MET A 285 -13.70 15.30 -30.35
CA MET A 285 -14.45 15.89 -31.46
C MET A 285 -13.50 16.69 -32.36
N GLU A 286 -13.28 16.18 -33.57
CA GLU A 286 -12.72 16.94 -34.69
C GLU A 286 -13.62 18.15 -35.02
N GLU A 287 -13.09 19.36 -34.87
CA GLU A 287 -13.65 20.55 -35.50
C GLU A 287 -13.45 20.47 -37.02
N LYS A 288 -14.56 20.36 -37.75
CA LYS A 288 -14.60 20.56 -39.20
C LYS A 288 -14.47 22.07 -39.49
N GLU A 289 -13.43 22.44 -40.21
CA GLU A 289 -13.35 23.72 -40.90
C GLU A 289 -14.36 23.74 -42.06
N ASP A 290 -15.36 24.61 -41.94
CA ASP A 290 -16.24 25.01 -43.03
C ASP A 290 -15.46 25.89 -44.02
N ASN A 291 -15.09 25.33 -45.17
CA ASN A 291 -14.84 26.11 -46.38
C ASN A 291 -16.19 26.33 -47.08
N ASN A 292 -16.65 27.58 -47.11
CA ASN A 292 -17.74 27.99 -47.99
C ASN A 292 -17.35 29.26 -48.74
N ASP A 293 -17.59 29.20 -50.04
CA ASP A 293 -17.22 30.16 -51.08
C ASP A 293 -17.73 31.60 -50.83
N ASN A 294 -16.83 32.56 -51.04
CA ASN A 294 -17.04 33.78 -51.85
C ASN A 294 -15.74 34.55 -52.06
#